data_AF-A0A915M9I9-F1
#
_entry.id   AF-A0A915M9I9-F1
#
_cell.length_a   1.000
_cell.length_b   1.000
_cell.length_c   1.000
_cell.angle_alpha   90.00
_cell.angle_beta   90.00
_cell.angle_gamma   90.00
#
_symmetry.space_group_name_H-M   'P 1'
#
loop_
_entity.id
_entity.type
_entity.pdbx_description
1 polymer ?
#
loop_
_entity_poly.entity_id
_entity_poly.type
_entity_poly.pdbx_seq_one_letter_code
_entity_poly.pdbx_strand_id
1 'polypeptide(L)'
;MPILASRLFCHLRSASTSAKTKRKQRNWSANQSGFELTRFIRDEFGYRLADKVFDLLKKNTVCIDLGCGAGHIGMHLIRENVGCLIQLDMSEAMVRASKSAEENEFPTFRAIADEELVPFRPECADLILSGLSAHWINDLPNWFLRCFQALREDGVMIGGLLAGETLHELRISLQLAEMERLGGIGAHISPFVEAQDIASLMNKAGFQLVTIDVDEVVFNNKMSTNNSNLLNGFNPTHVERENYKGNSILKDSVDSVDPEIYALLRKEKERQELGIHLIASENFTSKAYLILWFFLALSGSPANFAVYTAIVEPHGRLMGLELTDGGHLTHGFFSPTKKVSATSLFFESMPYRVNPNTGLIDYDLLEQNALLFRPKLIIAGISCYAQLLDYKRFREICDKCGAFLMADMAHIAGVKSINNKGEKTFYDFESKINSAVFPGLQGGPHNHSIAAIAVALKQCLTNEFVEYSHQILKNAKILANSLQNKGYTLITGGTQTHLCLLDLRPKHLDAARIEHILDLVHIVTNKNTCP
;
A
#
# COMPACT_ATOMS: atom_id res chain seq x y z
N MET A 1 22.15 41.96 -1.56
CA MET A 1 20.67 41.96 -1.62
C MET A 1 20.07 42.14 -3.03
N PRO A 2 20.55 42.99 -3.98
CA PRO A 2 19.84 43.17 -5.27
C PRO A 2 20.27 42.23 -6.43
N ILE A 3 21.49 41.68 -6.40
CA ILE A 3 22.10 41.06 -7.60
C ILE A 3 21.65 39.59 -7.81
N LEU A 4 21.38 38.83 -6.74
CA LEU A 4 20.90 37.45 -6.85
C LEU A 4 19.40 37.39 -7.20
N ALA A 5 18.57 38.18 -6.52
CA ALA A 5 17.13 38.24 -6.76
C ALA A 5 16.79 38.74 -8.17
N SER A 6 17.42 39.81 -8.66
CA SER A 6 17.17 40.34 -10.01
C SER A 6 17.54 39.37 -11.15
N ARG A 7 18.41 38.38 -10.90
CA ARG A 7 18.77 37.33 -11.86
C ARG A 7 17.80 36.14 -11.86
N LEU A 8 16.97 35.98 -10.84
CA LEU A 8 16.08 34.81 -10.66
C LEU A 8 14.63 35.07 -11.10
N PHE A 9 14.11 36.30 -10.99
CA PHE A 9 12.73 36.62 -11.34
C PHE A 9 12.52 36.91 -12.85
N CYS A 10 11.33 36.59 -13.37
CA CYS A 10 10.87 36.96 -14.72
C CYS A 10 9.96 38.22 -14.69
N HIS A 11 9.68 38.85 -15.85
CA HIS A 11 8.78 40.02 -15.92
C HIS A 11 7.31 39.62 -15.66
N LEU A 12 6.73 40.16 -14.59
CA LEU A 12 5.36 39.88 -14.14
C LEU A 12 4.29 40.65 -14.95
N ARG A 13 3.20 39.98 -15.34
CA ARG A 13 1.97 40.60 -15.89
C ARG A 13 1.01 41.04 -14.77
N SER A 14 0.08 41.94 -15.08
CA SER A 14 -0.88 42.51 -14.12
C SER A 14 -1.81 41.46 -13.48
N ALA A 15 -2.04 41.59 -12.17
CA ALA A 15 -2.84 40.64 -11.37
C ALA A 15 -4.35 40.65 -11.72
N SER A 16 -4.94 39.45 -11.76
CA SER A 16 -6.38 39.22 -11.98
C SER A 16 -7.25 39.64 -10.78
N THR A 17 -8.57 39.77 -10.97
CA THR A 17 -9.52 40.13 -9.90
C THR A 17 -9.56 39.07 -8.77
N SER A 18 -9.45 37.79 -9.12
CA SER A 18 -9.37 36.68 -8.14
C SER A 18 -8.13 36.78 -7.24
N ALA A 19 -6.96 37.07 -7.84
CA ALA A 19 -5.71 37.25 -7.11
C ALA A 19 -5.75 38.40 -6.09
N LYS A 20 -6.50 39.48 -6.39
CA LYS A 20 -6.69 40.61 -5.46
C LYS A 20 -7.49 40.21 -4.23
N THR A 21 -8.53 39.37 -4.39
CA THR A 21 -9.35 38.88 -3.27
C THR A 21 -8.56 37.91 -2.39
N LYS A 22 -7.86 36.94 -2.99
CA LYS A 22 -6.98 36.00 -2.28
C LYS A 22 -5.92 36.72 -1.45
N ARG A 23 -5.27 37.75 -2.03
CA ARG A 23 -4.33 38.63 -1.30
C ARG A 23 -4.98 39.34 -0.11
N LYS A 24 -6.16 39.94 -0.29
CA LYS A 24 -6.87 40.60 0.81
C LYS A 24 -7.20 39.64 1.95
N GLN A 25 -7.68 38.43 1.62
CA GLN A 25 -8.00 37.42 2.61
C GLN A 25 -6.76 36.98 3.41
N ARG A 26 -5.65 36.67 2.73
CA ARG A 26 -4.40 36.31 3.42
C ARG A 26 -3.84 37.44 4.27
N ASN A 27 -3.88 38.68 3.79
CA ASN A 27 -3.48 39.86 4.59
C ASN A 27 -4.38 40.03 5.82
N TRP A 28 -5.69 39.82 5.68
CA TRP A 28 -6.63 39.89 6.78
C TRP A 28 -6.36 38.78 7.82
N SER A 29 -6.14 37.54 7.37
CA SER A 29 -5.84 36.39 8.25
C SER A 29 -4.57 36.61 9.07
N ALA A 30 -3.48 37.09 8.46
CA ALA A 30 -2.22 37.35 9.16
C ALA A 30 -2.34 38.44 10.25
N ASN A 31 -3.33 39.33 10.15
CA ASN A 31 -3.56 40.42 11.10
C ASN A 31 -4.59 40.07 12.19
N GLN A 32 -5.13 38.85 12.23
CA GLN A 32 -6.08 38.45 13.27
C GLN A 32 -5.35 38.16 14.59
N SER A 33 -5.95 38.56 15.72
CA SER A 33 -5.39 38.35 17.06
C SER A 33 -5.16 36.88 17.41
N GLY A 34 -5.94 35.96 16.81
CA GLY A 34 -5.80 34.51 16.97
C GLY A 34 -4.96 33.81 15.90
N PHE A 35 -4.25 34.54 15.03
CA PHE A 35 -3.53 33.95 13.88
C PHE A 35 -2.58 32.81 14.31
N GLU A 36 -1.78 33.05 15.35
CA GLU A 36 -0.83 32.08 15.91
C GLU A 36 -1.50 30.79 16.42
N LEU A 37 -2.74 30.86 16.90
CA LEU A 37 -3.50 29.70 17.38
C LEU A 37 -4.08 28.86 16.22
N THR A 38 -4.25 29.47 15.03
CA THR A 38 -4.91 28.84 13.88
C THR A 38 -3.94 28.22 12.87
N ARG A 39 -2.63 28.45 13.03
CA ARG A 39 -1.61 27.94 12.09
C ARG A 39 -1.18 26.49 12.35
N PHE A 40 -1.64 25.86 13.42
CA PHE A 40 -1.19 24.53 13.85
C PHE A 40 -1.23 23.47 12.73
N ILE A 41 -2.26 23.46 11.87
CA ILE A 41 -2.33 22.55 10.73
C ILE A 41 -1.18 22.83 9.75
N ARG A 42 -0.96 24.10 9.40
CA ARG A 42 0.10 24.48 8.47
C ARG A 42 1.49 24.21 9.06
N ASP A 43 1.68 24.40 10.36
CA ASP A 43 2.93 24.09 11.06
C ASP A 43 3.21 22.58 11.08
N GLU A 44 2.20 21.75 11.37
CA GLU A 44 2.32 20.27 11.33
C GLU A 44 2.72 19.78 9.94
N PHE A 45 2.06 20.28 8.89
CA PHE A 45 2.43 19.97 7.51
C PHE A 45 3.83 20.51 7.15
N GLY A 46 4.18 21.68 7.69
CA GLY A 46 5.50 22.30 7.49
C GLY A 46 6.64 21.44 8.02
N TYR A 47 6.48 20.92 9.24
CA TYR A 47 7.42 19.99 9.89
C TYR A 47 7.59 18.70 9.07
N ARG A 48 6.49 18.06 8.67
CA ARG A 48 6.55 16.82 7.87
C ARG A 48 7.20 17.01 6.51
N LEU A 49 6.92 18.13 5.83
CA LEU A 49 7.57 18.44 4.56
C LEU A 49 9.07 18.67 4.72
N ALA A 50 9.49 19.32 5.82
CA ALA A 50 10.91 19.48 6.11
C ALA A 50 11.61 18.15 6.39
N ASP A 51 10.93 17.20 7.07
CA ASP A 51 11.45 15.84 7.29
C ASP A 51 11.79 15.13 5.97
N LYS A 52 10.89 15.22 4.98
CA LYS A 52 11.14 14.70 3.62
C LYS A 52 12.31 15.38 2.89
N VAL A 53 12.66 16.62 3.25
CA VAL A 53 13.85 17.29 2.69
C VAL A 53 15.13 16.69 3.27
N PHE A 54 15.12 16.19 4.51
CA PHE A 54 16.28 15.53 5.11
C PHE A 54 16.64 14.21 4.44
N ASP A 55 15.64 13.51 3.87
CA ASP A 55 15.85 12.27 3.10
C ASP A 55 16.61 12.51 1.78
N LEU A 56 16.72 13.76 1.32
CA LEU A 56 17.49 14.08 0.11
C LEU A 56 18.99 13.97 0.40
N LEU A 57 19.65 13.04 -0.30
CA LEU A 57 21.10 12.79 -0.20
C LEU A 57 21.98 13.91 -0.77
N LYS A 58 21.38 14.94 -1.38
CA LYS A 58 22.10 16.08 -1.97
C LYS A 58 21.77 17.38 -1.26
N LYS A 59 22.77 18.27 -1.22
CA LYS A 59 22.57 19.65 -0.79
C LYS A 59 21.94 20.46 -1.93
N ASN A 60 20.82 21.11 -1.64
CA ASN A 60 20.09 21.96 -2.58
C ASN A 60 20.57 23.41 -2.42
N THR A 61 21.22 23.96 -3.45
CA THR A 61 21.88 25.27 -3.35
C THR A 61 20.85 26.39 -3.34
N VAL A 62 19.81 26.30 -4.17
CA VAL A 62 18.72 27.27 -4.27
C VAL A 62 17.39 26.56 -4.03
N CYS A 63 16.74 26.88 -2.91
CA CYS A 63 15.44 26.35 -2.53
C CYS A 63 14.36 27.44 -2.59
N ILE A 64 13.17 27.10 -3.10
CA ILE A 64 12.03 28.02 -3.19
C ILE A 64 10.88 27.46 -2.37
N ASP A 65 10.29 28.27 -1.49
CA ASP A 65 9.08 27.96 -0.72
C ASP A 65 7.89 28.78 -1.28
N LEU A 66 7.06 28.12 -2.09
CA LEU A 66 5.92 28.70 -2.80
C LEU A 66 4.66 28.73 -1.93
N GLY A 67 4.20 29.93 -1.62
CA GLY A 67 3.09 30.17 -0.71
C GLY A 67 3.51 29.89 0.74
N CYS A 68 4.65 30.49 1.14
CA CYS A 68 5.31 30.20 2.41
C CYS A 68 4.44 30.50 3.64
N GLY A 69 3.38 31.30 3.52
CA GLY A 69 2.57 31.77 4.63
C GLY A 69 3.44 32.47 5.68
N ALA A 70 3.30 32.08 6.95
CA ALA A 70 4.15 32.56 8.04
C ALA A 70 5.46 31.76 8.19
N GLY A 71 5.92 31.09 7.13
CA GLY A 71 7.20 30.39 7.10
C GLY A 71 7.15 29.00 7.75
N HIS A 72 6.06 28.28 7.50
CA HIS A 72 5.75 27.01 8.16
C HIS A 72 6.78 25.91 7.89
N ILE A 73 7.35 25.85 6.68
CA ILE A 73 8.38 24.85 6.32
C ILE A 73 9.76 25.37 6.71
N GLY A 74 10.05 26.62 6.38
CA GLY A 74 11.39 27.21 6.47
C GLY A 74 12.02 27.18 7.87
N MET A 75 11.21 27.15 8.93
CA MET A 75 11.70 27.06 10.32
C MET A 75 12.26 25.70 10.72
N HIS A 76 12.03 24.67 9.92
CA HIS A 76 12.46 23.29 10.18
C HIS A 76 13.60 22.83 9.27
N LEU A 77 14.04 23.66 8.32
CA LEU A 77 15.13 23.33 7.39
C LEU A 77 16.50 23.61 8.03
N ILE A 78 17.54 22.91 7.56
CA ILE A 78 18.92 23.04 8.06
C ILE A 78 19.95 23.23 6.95
N ARG A 79 21.13 23.76 7.30
CA ARG A 79 22.24 24.07 6.39
C ARG A 79 22.82 22.87 5.63
N GLU A 80 22.64 21.66 6.13
CA GLU A 80 23.13 20.42 5.51
C GLU A 80 22.43 20.19 4.16
N ASN A 81 21.12 20.42 4.10
CA ASN A 81 20.29 20.16 2.93
C ASN A 81 19.96 21.42 2.11
N VAL A 82 20.07 22.62 2.72
CA VAL A 82 19.66 23.90 2.10
C VAL A 82 20.83 24.90 2.06
N GLY A 83 21.10 25.45 0.88
CA GLY A 83 22.11 26.47 0.64
C GLY A 83 21.56 27.89 0.79
N CYS A 84 20.41 28.19 0.18
CA CYS A 84 19.64 29.39 0.41
C CYS A 84 18.14 29.12 0.23
N LEU A 85 17.30 29.86 0.95
CA LEU A 85 15.85 29.73 0.86
C LEU A 85 15.21 31.00 0.32
N ILE A 86 14.28 30.88 -0.62
CA ILE A 86 13.46 31.97 -1.14
C ILE A 86 12.02 31.72 -0.73
N GLN A 87 11.54 32.46 0.25
CA GLN A 87 10.15 32.42 0.71
C GLN A 87 9.30 33.40 -0.08
N LEU A 88 8.24 32.88 -0.70
CA LEU A 88 7.36 33.65 -1.57
C LEU A 88 5.91 33.49 -1.15
N ASP A 89 5.21 34.60 -0.95
CA ASP A 89 3.76 34.62 -0.78
C ASP A 89 3.18 35.89 -1.43
N MET A 90 1.97 35.78 -1.96
CA MET A 90 1.27 36.92 -2.54
C MET A 90 0.89 37.99 -1.52
N SER A 91 0.85 37.64 -0.23
CA SER A 91 0.46 38.46 0.91
C SER A 91 1.66 39.09 1.59
N GLU A 92 1.73 40.41 1.58
CA GLU A 92 2.79 41.15 2.28
C GLU A 92 2.81 40.86 3.78
N ALA A 93 1.63 40.76 4.42
CA ALA A 93 1.55 40.46 5.84
C ALA A 93 2.09 39.06 6.18
N MET A 94 1.84 38.07 5.32
CA MET A 94 2.38 36.71 5.48
C MET A 94 3.91 36.72 5.33
N VAL A 95 4.43 37.36 4.28
CA VAL A 95 5.87 37.49 4.07
C VAL A 95 6.54 38.20 5.24
N ARG A 96 5.94 39.25 5.80
CA ARG A 96 6.47 39.94 7.00
C ARG A 96 6.43 39.05 8.24
N ALA A 97 5.40 38.22 8.40
CA ALA A 97 5.28 37.26 9.49
C ALA A 97 6.15 36.00 9.29
N SER A 98 6.72 35.80 8.09
CA SER A 98 7.40 34.56 7.74
C SER A 98 8.68 34.33 8.53
N LYS A 99 8.74 33.18 9.20
CA LYS A 99 9.92 32.72 9.92
C LYS A 99 10.74 31.74 9.07
N SER A 100 12.01 31.64 9.39
CA SER A 100 12.94 30.65 8.84
C SER A 100 13.73 30.05 9.99
N ALA A 101 14.58 29.06 9.71
CA ALA A 101 15.60 28.60 10.63
C ALA A 101 16.45 29.80 11.14
N GLU A 102 17.10 29.63 12.29
CA GLU A 102 17.89 30.69 12.93
C GLU A 102 18.86 31.36 11.93
N GLU A 103 19.12 32.66 12.11
CA GLU A 103 19.80 33.52 11.12
C GLU A 103 21.18 33.02 10.64
N ASN A 104 21.79 32.07 11.36
CA ASN A 104 23.11 31.49 11.07
C ASN A 104 23.09 30.18 10.26
N GLU A 105 21.93 29.58 9.97
CA GLU A 105 21.82 28.31 9.23
C GLU A 105 22.09 28.52 7.73
N PHE A 106 21.30 29.38 7.07
CA PHE A 106 21.45 29.71 5.65
C PHE A 106 20.75 31.02 5.30
N PRO A 107 21.19 31.74 4.24
CA PRO A 107 20.54 32.96 3.80
C PRO A 107 19.09 32.71 3.33
N THR A 108 18.15 33.44 3.93
CA THR A 108 16.74 33.44 3.55
C THR A 108 16.34 34.77 2.90
N PHE A 109 15.77 34.69 1.70
CA PHE A 109 15.23 35.82 0.94
C PHE A 109 13.71 35.76 0.92
N ARG A 110 13.06 36.92 1.01
CA ARG A 110 11.61 37.05 1.08
C ARG A 110 11.11 37.86 -0.11
N ALA A 111 10.09 37.36 -0.80
CA ALA A 111 9.54 37.98 -2.00
C ALA A 111 8.00 38.02 -1.95
N ILE A 112 7.44 39.15 -2.38
CA ILE A 112 5.99 39.31 -2.49
C ILE A 112 5.60 39.10 -3.96
N ALA A 113 5.06 37.93 -4.28
CA ALA A 113 4.60 37.62 -5.63
C ALA A 113 3.50 36.56 -5.60
N ASP A 114 2.73 36.47 -6.67
CA ASP A 114 1.70 35.44 -6.81
C ASP A 114 2.35 34.08 -7.05
N GLU A 115 2.17 33.13 -6.12
CA GLU A 115 2.74 31.80 -6.24
C GLU A 115 2.15 30.99 -7.40
N GLU A 116 0.96 31.35 -7.88
CA GLU A 116 0.34 30.73 -9.07
C GLU A 116 1.16 31.00 -10.35
N LEU A 117 1.88 32.12 -10.37
CA LEU A 117 2.68 32.50 -11.53
C LEU A 117 4.04 31.81 -11.57
N VAL A 118 4.53 31.29 -10.43
CA VAL A 118 5.88 30.74 -10.24
C VAL A 118 6.90 31.67 -10.93
N PRO A 119 7.13 32.89 -10.41
CA PRO A 119 7.71 33.99 -11.18
C PRO A 119 9.24 33.91 -11.29
N PHE A 120 9.75 32.72 -11.53
CA PHE A 120 11.17 32.40 -11.60
C PHE A 120 11.58 32.05 -13.03
N ARG A 121 12.85 32.26 -13.34
CA ARG A 121 13.42 31.84 -14.63
C ARG A 121 13.52 30.31 -14.68
N PRO A 122 13.52 29.72 -15.89
CA PRO A 122 13.80 28.30 -16.01
C PRO A 122 15.15 27.92 -15.40
N GLU A 123 15.26 26.69 -14.90
CA GLU A 123 16.51 26.08 -14.40
C GLU A 123 17.24 26.90 -13.34
N CYS A 124 16.49 27.52 -12.44
CA CYS A 124 17.03 28.44 -11.44
C CYS A 124 17.09 27.87 -10.02
N ALA A 125 16.34 26.80 -9.73
CA ALA A 125 16.22 26.20 -8.40
C ALA A 125 16.58 24.71 -8.40
N ASP A 126 17.09 24.23 -7.27
CA ASP A 126 17.38 22.82 -7.03
C ASP A 126 16.22 22.11 -6.31
N LEU A 127 15.45 22.87 -5.51
CA LEU A 127 14.33 22.37 -4.72
C LEU A 127 13.17 23.38 -4.71
N ILE A 128 11.96 22.90 -4.98
CA ILE A 128 10.71 23.66 -4.79
C ILE A 128 9.87 22.99 -3.70
N LEU A 129 9.40 23.81 -2.76
CA LEU A 129 8.57 23.44 -1.63
C LEU A 129 7.21 24.12 -1.74
N SER A 130 6.12 23.42 -1.38
CA SER A 130 4.81 24.05 -1.22
C SER A 130 3.94 23.36 -0.18
N GLY A 131 3.67 24.03 0.94
CA GLY A 131 2.87 23.51 2.05
C GLY A 131 1.41 23.98 1.97
N LEU A 132 0.51 23.13 1.47
CA LEU A 132 -0.93 23.39 1.37
C LEU A 132 -1.30 24.63 0.54
N SER A 133 -0.37 25.24 -0.18
CA SER A 133 -0.64 26.42 -1.02
C SER A 133 -1.21 26.03 -2.38
N ALA A 134 -0.73 24.92 -2.95
CA ALA A 134 -1.20 24.37 -4.23
C ALA A 134 -2.73 24.14 -4.27
N HIS A 135 -3.35 23.95 -3.11
CA HIS A 135 -4.81 23.80 -2.97
C HIS A 135 -5.60 25.02 -3.48
N TRP A 136 -4.98 26.20 -3.47
CA TRP A 136 -5.61 27.47 -3.82
C TRP A 136 -5.17 27.99 -5.19
N ILE A 137 -4.68 27.09 -6.04
CA ILE A 137 -4.21 27.41 -7.39
C ILE A 137 -5.30 27.09 -8.38
N ASN A 138 -5.68 28.07 -9.21
CA ASN A 138 -6.78 27.91 -10.15
C ASN A 138 -6.39 27.01 -11.33
N ASP A 139 -5.15 27.14 -11.81
CA ASP A 139 -4.60 26.35 -12.91
C ASP A 139 -3.46 25.43 -12.43
N LEU A 140 -3.85 24.43 -11.64
CA LEU A 140 -2.92 23.47 -11.05
C LEU A 140 -2.05 22.72 -12.09
N PRO A 141 -2.57 22.29 -13.26
CA PRO A 141 -1.75 21.65 -14.29
C PRO A 141 -0.64 22.55 -14.83
N ASN A 142 -0.94 23.81 -15.20
CA ASN A 142 0.10 24.73 -15.65
C ASN A 142 1.02 25.18 -14.52
N TRP A 143 0.54 25.19 -13.28
CA TRP A 143 1.37 25.49 -12.12
C TRP A 143 2.48 24.44 -11.95
N PHE A 144 2.14 23.15 -12.04
CA PHE A 144 3.16 22.08 -12.05
C PHE A 144 4.15 22.23 -13.21
N LEU A 145 3.68 22.56 -14.42
CA LEU A 145 4.56 22.80 -15.57
C LEU A 145 5.55 23.94 -15.31
N ARG A 146 5.11 25.04 -14.68
CA ARG A 146 6.01 26.17 -14.35
C ARG A 146 6.97 25.82 -13.23
N CYS A 147 6.53 25.06 -12.22
CA CYS A 147 7.42 24.52 -11.19
C CYS A 147 8.50 23.64 -11.81
N PHE A 148 8.13 22.73 -12.71
CA PHE A 148 9.06 21.89 -13.45
C PHE A 148 10.08 22.72 -14.24
N GLN A 149 9.61 23.73 -14.98
CA GLN A 149 10.49 24.62 -15.75
C GLN A 149 11.49 25.37 -14.88
N ALA A 150 11.09 25.80 -13.68
CA ALA A 150 11.95 26.54 -12.76
C ALA A 150 13.06 25.68 -12.12
N LEU A 151 12.90 24.36 -12.10
CA LEU A 151 13.89 23.42 -11.57
C LEU A 151 15.03 23.17 -12.55
N ARG A 152 16.25 23.01 -12.03
CA ARG A 152 17.42 22.52 -12.78
C ARG A 152 17.27 21.04 -13.10
N GLU A 153 18.16 20.53 -13.95
CA GLU A 153 18.38 19.09 -14.10
C GLU A 153 18.60 18.44 -12.72
N ASP A 154 17.93 17.30 -12.47
CA ASP A 154 17.80 16.62 -11.17
C ASP A 154 17.06 17.40 -10.06
N GLY A 155 16.47 18.56 -10.33
CA GLY A 155 15.74 19.34 -9.35
C GLY A 155 14.52 18.59 -8.79
N VAL A 156 14.23 18.81 -7.50
CA VAL A 156 13.16 18.09 -6.78
C VAL A 156 12.03 19.05 -6.41
N MET A 157 10.80 18.56 -6.48
CA MET A 157 9.63 19.26 -5.93
C MET A 157 9.03 18.43 -4.81
N ILE A 158 8.80 19.04 -3.64
CA ILE A 158 8.14 18.42 -2.50
C ILE A 158 6.99 19.31 -2.07
N GLY A 159 5.79 18.77 -1.94
CA GLY A 159 4.61 19.56 -1.58
C GLY A 159 3.54 18.75 -0.89
N GLY A 160 2.63 19.45 -0.20
CA GLY A 160 1.48 18.87 0.49
C GLY A 160 0.17 19.49 0.03
N LEU A 161 -0.85 18.64 -0.13
CA LEU A 161 -2.20 18.99 -0.59
C LEU A 161 -3.24 18.25 0.27
N LEU A 162 -4.44 18.81 0.38
CA LEU A 162 -5.58 18.07 0.93
C LEU A 162 -6.17 17.18 -0.16
N ALA A 163 -6.23 15.87 0.08
CA ALA A 163 -6.74 14.87 -0.85
C ALA A 163 -8.27 14.73 -0.77
N GLY A 164 -8.88 14.20 -1.83
CA GLY A 164 -10.32 13.98 -2.00
C GLY A 164 -11.07 13.47 -0.77
N GLU A 165 -10.51 12.56 0.01
CA GLU A 165 -11.19 11.99 1.18
C GLU A 165 -11.25 12.90 2.42
N THR A 166 -10.51 14.01 2.45
CA THR A 166 -10.42 14.87 3.65
C THR A 166 -11.77 15.54 3.98
N LEU A 167 -12.43 15.25 5.11
CA LEU A 167 -13.74 15.85 5.47
C LEU A 167 -14.85 15.58 4.42
N HIS A 168 -14.82 14.41 3.79
CA HIS A 168 -15.73 14.03 2.70
C HIS A 168 -17.22 14.28 3.01
N GLU A 169 -17.71 13.79 4.16
CA GLU A 169 -19.11 13.92 4.57
C GLU A 169 -19.57 15.38 4.72
N LEU A 170 -18.73 16.23 5.31
CA LEU A 170 -19.02 17.65 5.49
C LEU A 170 -19.11 18.36 4.14
N ARG A 171 -18.18 18.09 3.22
CA ARG A 171 -18.21 18.71 1.89
C ARG A 171 -19.45 18.30 1.09
N ILE A 172 -19.80 17.01 1.09
CA ILE A 172 -21.03 16.55 0.41
C ILE A 172 -22.26 17.23 1.00
N SER A 173 -22.34 17.31 2.33
CA SER A 173 -23.45 17.97 3.02
C SER A 173 -23.59 19.43 2.61
N LEU A 174 -22.48 20.17 2.52
CA LEU A 174 -22.47 21.56 2.07
C LEU A 174 -22.88 21.69 0.59
N GLN A 175 -22.35 20.83 -0.29
CA GLN A 175 -22.68 20.83 -1.71
C GLN A 175 -24.16 20.56 -1.96
N LEU A 176 -24.74 19.57 -1.26
CA LEU A 176 -26.17 19.26 -1.34
C LEU A 176 -27.02 20.43 -0.85
N ALA A 177 -26.66 21.03 0.29
CA ALA A 177 -27.39 22.17 0.86
C ALA A 177 -27.38 23.40 -0.05
N GLU A 178 -26.26 23.69 -0.72
CA GLU A 178 -26.18 24.78 -1.69
C GLU A 178 -26.90 24.45 -2.99
N MET A 179 -26.80 23.21 -3.48
CA MET A 179 -27.51 22.78 -4.68
C MET A 179 -29.02 22.89 -4.49
N GLU A 180 -29.54 22.57 -3.30
CA GLU A 180 -30.94 22.74 -2.93
C GLU A 180 -31.35 24.23 -2.82
N ARG A 181 -30.52 25.07 -2.18
CA ARG A 181 -30.88 26.48 -1.89
C ARG A 181 -30.63 27.46 -3.03
N LEU A 182 -29.56 27.25 -3.78
CA LEU A 182 -29.02 28.20 -4.75
C LEU A 182 -29.01 27.63 -6.17
N GLY A 183 -29.34 26.35 -6.36
CA GLY A 183 -29.36 25.69 -7.66
C GLY A 183 -27.96 25.40 -8.22
N GLY A 184 -26.92 25.44 -7.40
CA GLY A 184 -25.54 25.19 -7.80
C GLY A 184 -24.59 25.11 -6.61
N ILE A 185 -23.31 24.79 -6.88
CA ILE A 185 -22.26 24.70 -5.86
C ILE A 185 -21.46 26.01 -5.86
N GLY A 186 -21.34 26.64 -4.70
CA GLY A 186 -20.58 27.86 -4.51
C GLY A 186 -19.07 27.64 -4.51
N ALA A 187 -18.34 28.63 -5.03
CA ALA A 187 -16.87 28.59 -5.12
C ALA A 187 -16.14 28.59 -3.76
N HIS A 188 -16.86 28.69 -2.65
CA HIS A 188 -16.28 28.62 -1.31
C HIS A 188 -16.12 27.19 -0.79
N ILE A 189 -16.76 26.21 -1.43
CA ILE A 189 -16.52 24.78 -1.20
C ILE A 189 -15.42 24.36 -2.16
N SER A 190 -14.20 24.25 -1.66
CA SER A 190 -13.05 23.94 -2.50
C SER A 190 -13.11 22.49 -3.02
N PRO A 191 -12.88 22.25 -4.33
CA PRO A 191 -12.75 20.91 -4.87
C PRO A 191 -11.41 20.31 -4.43
N PHE A 192 -11.46 19.15 -3.78
CA PHE A 192 -10.24 18.45 -3.38
C PHE A 192 -9.88 17.49 -4.50
N VAL A 193 -8.60 17.45 -4.87
CA VAL A 193 -8.11 16.60 -5.96
C VAL A 193 -7.88 15.20 -5.41
N GLU A 194 -8.23 14.17 -6.18
CA GLU A 194 -7.92 12.80 -5.80
C GLU A 194 -6.40 12.58 -5.82
N ALA A 195 -5.88 11.82 -4.85
CA ALA A 195 -4.44 11.59 -4.73
C ALA A 195 -3.85 11.00 -6.03
N GLN A 196 -4.57 10.09 -6.68
CA GLN A 196 -4.18 9.48 -7.96
C GLN A 196 -4.05 10.49 -9.12
N ASP A 197 -4.84 11.56 -9.12
CA ASP A 197 -4.84 12.55 -10.21
C ASP A 197 -3.61 13.46 -10.13
N ILE A 198 -3.10 13.72 -8.92
CA ILE A 198 -1.89 14.53 -8.73
C ILE A 198 -0.68 13.90 -9.44
N ALA A 199 -0.53 12.57 -9.35
CA ALA A 199 0.57 11.87 -10.03
C ALA A 199 0.49 12.05 -11.55
N SER A 200 -0.72 11.91 -12.10
CA SER A 200 -0.98 12.11 -13.53
C SER A 200 -0.67 13.54 -13.97
N LEU A 201 -1.04 14.55 -13.18
CA LEU A 201 -0.76 15.96 -13.46
C LEU A 201 0.75 16.27 -13.41
N MET A 202 1.46 15.76 -12.41
CA MET A 202 2.91 15.95 -12.30
C MET A 202 3.66 15.25 -13.43
N ASN A 203 3.29 14.02 -13.78
CA ASN A 203 3.89 13.30 -14.92
C ASN A 203 3.66 14.06 -16.24
N LYS A 204 2.46 14.61 -16.47
CA LYS A 204 2.16 15.44 -17.65
C LYS A 204 2.99 16.73 -17.69
N ALA A 205 3.32 17.29 -16.53
CA ALA A 205 4.19 18.47 -16.43
C ALA A 205 5.67 18.16 -16.69
N GLY A 206 6.07 16.88 -16.69
CA GLY A 206 7.44 16.44 -16.96
C GLY A 206 8.17 15.85 -15.75
N PHE A 207 7.57 15.85 -14.56
CA PHE A 207 8.18 15.23 -13.39
C PHE A 207 8.29 13.71 -13.60
N GLN A 208 9.42 13.15 -13.16
CA GLN A 208 9.69 11.71 -13.18
C GLN A 208 9.80 11.22 -11.74
N LEU A 209 9.57 9.92 -11.51
CA LEU A 209 9.65 9.29 -10.17
C LEU A 209 8.72 9.97 -9.14
N VAL A 210 7.49 10.30 -9.55
CA VAL A 210 6.49 10.91 -8.67
C VAL A 210 6.06 9.91 -7.60
N THR A 211 6.31 10.26 -6.34
CA THR A 211 5.85 9.51 -5.15
C THR A 211 4.76 10.31 -4.45
N ILE A 212 3.67 9.63 -4.07
CA ILE A 212 2.57 10.23 -3.32
C ILE A 212 2.34 9.39 -2.07
N ASP A 213 2.48 10.03 -0.92
CA ASP A 213 2.09 9.49 0.37
C ASP A 213 0.75 10.15 0.79
N VAL A 214 -0.16 9.36 1.35
CA VAL A 214 -1.42 9.85 1.91
C VAL A 214 -1.43 9.56 3.40
N ASP A 215 -1.43 10.61 4.21
CA ASP A 215 -1.52 10.53 5.66
C ASP A 215 -2.92 10.98 6.11
N GLU A 216 -3.51 10.24 7.05
CA GLU A 216 -4.68 10.69 7.78
C GLU A 216 -4.24 11.51 9.00
N VAL A 217 -4.63 12.77 9.05
CA VAL A 217 -4.38 13.64 10.21
C VAL A 217 -5.70 13.90 10.93
N VAL A 218 -5.90 13.18 12.03
CA VAL A 218 -7.10 13.32 12.86
C VAL A 218 -6.91 14.45 13.87
N PHE A 219 -7.71 15.49 13.72
CA PHE A 219 -7.81 16.57 14.71
C PHE A 219 -9.05 16.36 15.57
N ASN A 220 -8.88 15.86 16.79
CA ASN A 220 -10.00 15.66 17.71
C ASN A 220 -10.53 17.01 18.22
N ASN A 221 -11.61 17.48 17.60
CA ASN A 221 -12.33 18.68 18.01
C ASN A 221 -13.64 18.23 18.69
N LYS A 222 -13.75 18.34 20.02
CA LYS A 222 -15.06 18.26 20.68
C LYS A 222 -15.83 19.56 20.40
N MET A 223 -16.44 19.68 19.21
CA MET A 223 -17.47 20.69 18.98
C MET A 223 -18.79 20.18 19.58
N SER A 224 -19.07 20.60 20.81
CA SER A 224 -20.43 20.59 21.34
C SER A 224 -21.22 21.68 20.63
N THR A 225 -22.21 21.27 19.86
CA THR A 225 -23.28 22.14 19.37
C THR A 225 -24.04 22.70 20.58
N ASN A 226 -23.80 23.97 20.93
CA ASN A 226 -24.83 24.91 21.40
C ASN A 226 -24.24 26.29 21.71
N ASN A 227 -24.84 27.31 21.10
CA ASN A 227 -24.77 28.74 21.41
C ASN A 227 -23.59 29.58 20.88
N SER A 228 -23.94 30.31 19.83
CA SER A 228 -23.52 31.65 19.37
C SER A 228 -22.81 32.59 20.36
N ASN A 229 -21.61 32.28 20.83
CA ASN A 229 -20.64 33.22 21.45
C ASN A 229 -19.20 32.66 21.48
N LEU A 230 -18.73 32.16 20.33
CA LEU A 230 -17.61 31.21 20.19
C LEU A 230 -16.18 31.80 20.19
N LEU A 231 -15.84 32.83 20.98
CA LEU A 231 -14.43 33.31 21.05
C LEU A 231 -13.85 33.71 22.42
N ASN A 232 -14.58 33.60 23.54
CA ASN A 232 -14.09 34.11 24.85
C ASN A 232 -13.87 33.05 25.95
N GLY A 233 -13.67 31.78 25.61
CA GLY A 233 -13.54 30.72 26.61
C GLY A 233 -12.70 29.52 26.21
N PHE A 234 -11.65 29.72 25.41
CA PHE A 234 -10.74 28.63 25.04
C PHE A 234 -9.80 28.34 26.22
N ASN A 235 -10.21 27.44 27.11
CA ASN A 235 -9.27 26.65 27.89
C ASN A 235 -9.29 25.25 27.27
N PRO A 236 -8.29 24.89 26.45
CA PRO A 236 -8.27 23.59 25.80
C PRO A 236 -8.36 22.51 26.87
N THR A 237 -9.30 21.58 26.72
CA THR A 237 -9.30 20.38 27.55
C THR A 237 -7.94 19.73 27.37
N HIS A 238 -7.22 19.66 28.48
CA HIS A 238 -5.90 19.06 28.58
C HIS A 238 -5.96 17.69 27.89
N VAL A 239 -5.32 17.55 26.72
CA VAL A 239 -4.80 16.23 26.36
C VAL A 239 -3.76 16.01 27.45
N GLU A 240 -4.00 15.10 28.38
CA GLU A 240 -2.93 14.57 29.20
C GLU A 240 -1.99 13.82 28.25
N ARG A 241 -1.12 14.60 27.61
CA ARG A 241 0.09 14.10 27.01
C ARG A 241 0.92 13.68 28.19
N GLU A 242 0.83 12.41 28.54
CA GLU A 242 1.84 11.85 29.41
C GLU A 242 3.16 12.01 28.67
N ASN A 243 4.06 12.81 29.22
CA ASN A 243 5.42 12.81 28.75
C ASN A 243 5.92 11.38 28.91
N TYR A 244 6.29 10.76 27.79
CA TYR A 244 6.93 9.47 27.81
C TYR A 244 8.11 9.55 28.80
N LYS A 245 8.04 8.76 29.86
CA LYS A 245 8.96 8.86 31.01
C LYS A 245 10.32 8.23 30.74
N GLY A 246 10.47 7.55 29.61
CA GLY A 246 11.74 6.95 29.18
C GLY A 246 12.67 7.95 28.50
N ASN A 247 13.78 7.44 27.97
CA ASN A 247 14.82 8.26 27.35
C ASN A 247 14.40 8.72 25.94
N SER A 248 13.83 7.82 25.14
CA SER A 248 13.41 8.11 23.77
C SER A 248 12.43 7.07 23.26
N ILE A 249 11.20 7.49 22.95
CA ILE A 249 10.15 6.60 22.44
C ILE A 249 10.54 5.83 21.17
N LEU A 250 11.45 6.39 20.35
CA LEU A 250 11.95 5.77 19.12
C LEU A 250 13.10 4.76 19.34
N LYS A 251 13.66 4.70 20.54
CA LYS A 251 14.88 3.92 20.84
C LYS A 251 14.69 2.94 22.00
N ASP A 252 13.82 3.29 22.93
CA ASP A 252 13.51 2.45 24.06
C ASP A 252 12.74 1.20 23.59
N SER A 253 12.87 0.13 24.36
CA SER A 253 12.27 -1.16 24.03
C SER A 253 10.76 -1.11 24.14
N VAL A 254 10.09 -2.00 23.38
CA VAL A 254 8.62 -2.07 23.32
C VAL A 254 7.99 -2.32 24.70
N ASP A 255 8.66 -3.03 25.62
CA ASP A 255 8.15 -3.22 26.99
C ASP A 255 8.10 -1.93 27.82
N SER A 256 8.95 -0.95 27.48
CA SER A 256 8.98 0.36 28.12
C SER A 256 8.05 1.36 27.40
N VAL A 257 8.01 1.30 26.07
CA VAL A 257 7.21 2.18 25.21
C VAL A 257 5.73 1.81 25.23
N ASP A 258 5.44 0.51 25.15
CA ASP A 258 4.08 -0.04 25.07
C ASP A 258 4.01 -1.38 25.83
N PRO A 259 3.95 -1.32 27.19
CA PRO A 259 3.92 -2.52 28.03
C PRO A 259 2.69 -3.39 27.77
N GLU A 260 1.58 -2.83 27.27
CA GLU A 260 0.37 -3.57 26.93
C GLU A 260 0.61 -4.46 25.71
N ILE A 261 1.13 -3.89 24.61
CA ILE A 261 1.51 -4.66 23.42
C ILE A 261 2.57 -5.69 23.76
N TYR A 262 3.58 -5.33 24.56
CA TYR A 262 4.59 -6.28 24.99
C TYR A 262 3.98 -7.46 25.76
N ALA A 263 3.04 -7.20 26.69
CA ALA A 263 2.35 -8.27 27.41
C ALA A 263 1.55 -9.19 26.47
N LEU A 264 0.90 -8.65 25.44
CA LEU A 264 0.22 -9.44 24.41
C LEU A 264 1.19 -10.30 23.59
N LEU A 265 2.34 -9.75 23.19
CA LEU A 265 3.40 -10.51 22.50
C LEU A 265 3.91 -11.67 23.36
N ARG A 266 4.06 -11.44 24.67
CA ARG A 266 4.46 -12.49 25.62
C ARG A 266 3.42 -13.59 25.74
N LYS A 267 2.13 -13.24 25.82
CA LYS A 267 1.03 -14.21 25.84
C LYS A 267 0.94 -15.02 24.55
N GLU A 268 1.12 -14.39 23.40
CA GLU A 268 1.13 -15.10 22.11
C GLU A 268 2.31 -16.07 22.01
N LYS A 269 3.50 -15.65 22.48
CA LYS A 269 4.66 -16.54 22.56
C LYS A 269 4.36 -17.76 23.45
N GLU A 270 3.76 -17.55 24.62
CA GLU A 270 3.38 -18.64 25.52
C GLU A 270 2.34 -19.58 24.89
N ARG A 271 1.32 -19.02 24.20
CA ARG A 271 0.35 -19.80 23.43
C ARG A 271 1.03 -20.67 22.37
N GLN A 272 2.02 -20.12 21.67
CA GLN A 272 2.79 -20.86 20.66
C GLN A 272 3.63 -21.97 21.29
N GLU A 273 4.28 -21.73 22.43
CA GLU A 273 5.14 -22.70 23.11
C GLU A 273 4.37 -23.86 23.74
N LEU A 274 3.14 -23.61 24.24
CA LEU A 274 2.35 -24.61 24.96
C LEU A 274 1.35 -25.37 24.08
N GLY A 275 1.07 -24.89 22.87
CA GLY A 275 0.11 -25.48 21.95
C GLY A 275 0.68 -26.54 21.01
N ILE A 276 -0.18 -27.46 20.57
CA ILE A 276 0.08 -28.34 19.41
C ILE A 276 -0.52 -27.69 18.18
N HIS A 277 0.33 -27.24 17.25
CA HIS A 277 -0.10 -26.52 16.04
C HIS A 277 -0.17 -27.46 14.84
N LEU A 278 -1.37 -27.68 14.33
CA LEU A 278 -1.67 -28.59 13.21
C LEU A 278 -2.34 -27.87 12.02
N ILE A 279 -2.44 -26.53 12.04
CA ILE A 279 -2.83 -25.76 10.87
C ILE A 279 -1.73 -25.92 9.80
N ALA A 280 -2.08 -26.50 8.66
CA ALA A 280 -1.13 -26.87 7.62
C ALA A 280 -0.40 -25.66 6.99
N SER A 281 -0.99 -24.47 7.06
CA SER A 281 -0.41 -23.23 6.51
C SER A 281 0.43 -22.44 7.51
N GLU A 282 0.52 -22.86 8.77
CA GLU A 282 1.33 -22.19 9.78
C GLU A 282 2.72 -22.82 9.88
N ASN A 283 3.71 -21.99 10.25
CA ASN A 283 5.04 -22.45 10.60
C ASN A 283 5.75 -21.43 11.50
N PHE A 284 6.83 -21.84 12.15
CA PHE A 284 7.67 -20.98 12.96
C PHE A 284 8.89 -20.52 12.17
N THR A 285 9.01 -19.21 11.99
CA THR A 285 10.15 -18.63 11.27
C THR A 285 11.41 -18.58 12.14
N SER A 286 12.58 -18.56 11.50
CA SER A 286 13.86 -18.51 12.20
C SER A 286 14.11 -17.13 12.83
N LYS A 287 14.90 -17.09 13.91
CA LYS A 287 15.32 -15.82 14.54
C LYS A 287 16.02 -14.89 13.54
N ALA A 288 16.83 -15.45 12.63
CA ALA A 288 17.54 -14.68 11.61
C ALA A 288 16.57 -13.98 10.64
N TYR A 289 15.46 -14.62 10.30
CA TYR A 289 14.38 -14.01 9.52
C TYR A 289 13.71 -12.88 10.31
N LEU A 290 13.35 -13.12 11.58
CA LEU A 290 12.65 -12.13 12.41
C LEU A 290 13.43 -10.85 12.65
N ILE A 291 14.76 -10.92 12.80
CA ILE A 291 15.61 -9.73 13.02
C ILE A 291 15.52 -8.75 11.84
N LEU A 292 15.26 -9.26 10.62
CA LEU A 292 15.13 -8.45 9.41
C LEU A 292 13.68 -8.03 9.13
N TRP A 293 12.72 -8.49 9.93
CA TRP A 293 11.30 -8.34 9.66
C TRP A 293 10.63 -7.39 10.67
N PHE A 294 10.29 -6.18 10.22
CA PHE A 294 9.39 -5.26 10.93
C PHE A 294 8.15 -4.98 10.05
N PHE A 295 6.99 -5.49 10.49
CA PHE A 295 5.59 -5.22 10.08
C PHE A 295 5.22 -5.00 8.56
N LEU A 296 4.73 -6.11 7.93
CA LEU A 296 3.68 -6.38 6.88
C LEU A 296 3.44 -5.46 5.63
N ALA A 297 3.13 -5.90 4.38
CA ALA A 297 3.16 -7.17 3.59
C ALA A 297 2.89 -6.91 2.07
N LEU A 298 3.34 -7.78 1.14
CA LEU A 298 2.86 -7.87 -0.28
C LEU A 298 2.25 -9.24 -0.71
N SER A 299 2.33 -10.30 0.11
CA SER A 299 1.53 -11.57 0.12
C SER A 299 1.38 -12.42 -1.18
N GLY A 300 0.94 -13.68 -1.04
CA GLY A 300 0.69 -14.60 -2.17
C GLY A 300 -0.55 -14.26 -3.01
N SER A 301 -1.57 -13.65 -2.39
CA SER A 301 -2.80 -13.25 -3.11
C SER A 301 -2.53 -12.14 -4.15
N PRO A 302 -1.81 -11.05 -3.83
CA PRO A 302 -1.39 -10.07 -4.84
C PRO A 302 -0.46 -10.63 -5.90
N ALA A 303 0.42 -11.59 -5.56
CA ALA A 303 1.29 -12.24 -6.54
C ALA A 303 0.48 -12.97 -7.62
N ASN A 304 -0.50 -13.78 -7.21
CA ASN A 304 -1.42 -14.45 -8.13
C ASN A 304 -2.18 -13.43 -9.00
N PHE A 305 -2.70 -12.37 -8.39
CA PHE A 305 -3.45 -11.34 -9.11
C PHE A 305 -2.60 -10.56 -10.13
N ALA A 306 -1.33 -10.34 -9.83
CA ALA A 306 -0.38 -9.72 -10.77
C ALA A 306 -0.13 -10.60 -12.00
N VAL A 307 0.01 -11.92 -11.81
CA VAL A 307 0.14 -12.87 -12.93
C VAL A 307 -1.11 -12.84 -13.81
N TYR A 308 -2.31 -12.84 -13.22
CA TYR A 308 -3.55 -12.78 -14.00
C TYR A 308 -3.67 -11.46 -14.77
N THR A 309 -3.32 -10.34 -14.14
CA THR A 309 -3.32 -9.02 -14.77
C THR A 309 -2.37 -8.98 -15.96
N ALA A 310 -1.19 -9.59 -15.84
CA ALA A 310 -0.17 -9.63 -16.89
C ALA A 310 -0.50 -10.57 -18.06
N ILE A 311 -1.11 -11.72 -17.79
CA ILE A 311 -1.23 -12.83 -18.75
C ILE A 311 -2.67 -13.08 -19.20
N VAL A 312 -3.63 -13.00 -18.28
CA VAL A 312 -5.03 -13.33 -18.54
C VAL A 312 -5.79 -12.11 -19.08
N GLU A 313 -5.47 -10.92 -18.56
CA GLU A 313 -6.12 -9.63 -18.85
C GLU A 313 -7.60 -9.60 -18.39
N PRO A 314 -8.23 -8.41 -18.23
CA PRO A 314 -9.61 -8.31 -17.76
C PRO A 314 -10.59 -9.17 -18.58
N HIS A 315 -11.49 -9.87 -17.88
CA HIS A 315 -12.45 -10.84 -18.43
C HIS A 315 -11.83 -12.05 -19.14
N GLY A 316 -10.51 -12.21 -19.12
CA GLY A 316 -9.86 -13.42 -19.60
C GLY A 316 -10.29 -14.62 -18.77
N ARG A 317 -10.33 -15.79 -19.42
CA ARG A 317 -10.81 -17.03 -18.80
C ARG A 317 -9.71 -17.75 -18.05
N LEU A 318 -9.99 -18.20 -16.83
CA LEU A 318 -9.06 -19.03 -16.05
C LEU A 318 -9.78 -20.19 -15.36
N MET A 319 -9.05 -21.26 -15.09
CA MET A 319 -9.55 -22.41 -14.33
C MET A 319 -8.65 -22.70 -13.14
N GLY A 320 -9.27 -22.94 -11.98
CA GLY A 320 -8.62 -23.30 -10.72
C GLY A 320 -9.40 -24.40 -10.00
N LEU A 321 -8.79 -25.04 -9.00
CA LEU A 321 -9.50 -26.03 -8.19
C LEU A 321 -10.63 -25.35 -7.41
N GLU A 322 -11.81 -25.96 -7.38
CA GLU A 322 -12.94 -25.48 -6.57
C GLU A 322 -12.53 -25.29 -5.10
N LEU A 323 -13.00 -24.19 -4.48
CA LEU A 323 -12.61 -23.85 -3.11
C LEU A 323 -13.01 -24.96 -2.13
N THR A 324 -14.20 -25.55 -2.34
CA THR A 324 -14.69 -26.63 -1.48
C THR A 324 -13.96 -27.95 -1.65
N ASP A 325 -13.22 -28.10 -2.75
CA ASP A 325 -12.51 -29.32 -3.13
C ASP A 325 -10.99 -29.20 -2.83
N GLY A 326 -10.59 -28.14 -2.14
CA GLY A 326 -9.20 -27.91 -1.70
C GLY A 326 -8.44 -26.83 -2.45
N GLY A 327 -9.10 -26.06 -3.31
CA GLY A 327 -8.52 -24.89 -3.98
C GLY A 327 -8.31 -23.68 -3.05
N HIS A 328 -7.79 -22.59 -3.61
CA HIS A 328 -7.60 -21.32 -2.88
C HIS A 328 -8.51 -20.22 -3.42
N LEU A 329 -8.86 -19.25 -2.58
CA LEU A 329 -9.76 -18.15 -2.93
C LEU A 329 -9.29 -17.35 -4.16
N THR A 330 -7.97 -17.21 -4.31
CA THR A 330 -7.33 -16.48 -5.43
C THR A 330 -7.40 -17.22 -6.75
N HIS A 331 -7.81 -18.49 -6.78
CA HIS A 331 -7.95 -19.28 -8.01
C HIS A 331 -9.32 -19.06 -8.68
N GLY A 332 -10.20 -18.29 -8.05
CA GLY A 332 -11.55 -17.99 -8.51
C GLY A 332 -12.59 -18.66 -7.61
N PHE A 333 -13.47 -17.87 -7.01
CA PHE A 333 -14.58 -18.37 -6.20
C PHE A 333 -15.80 -17.48 -6.34
N PHE A 334 -16.94 -18.11 -6.66
CA PHE A 334 -18.22 -17.46 -6.80
C PHE A 334 -19.35 -18.44 -6.45
N SER A 335 -20.43 -17.91 -5.90
CA SER A 335 -21.69 -18.63 -5.74
C SER A 335 -22.62 -18.33 -6.93
N PRO A 336 -23.77 -19.03 -7.05
CA PRO A 336 -24.78 -18.69 -8.06
C PRO A 336 -25.29 -17.25 -7.99
N THR A 337 -25.13 -16.58 -6.84
CA THR A 337 -25.66 -15.25 -6.58
C THR A 337 -24.60 -14.17 -6.44
N LYS A 338 -23.32 -14.53 -6.25
CA LYS A 338 -22.26 -13.56 -5.95
C LYS A 338 -20.88 -14.04 -6.36
N LYS A 339 -20.13 -13.19 -7.05
CA LYS A 339 -18.67 -13.31 -7.23
C LYS A 339 -17.99 -12.91 -5.91
N VAL A 340 -17.28 -13.85 -5.28
CA VAL A 340 -16.72 -13.66 -3.92
C VAL A 340 -15.27 -13.24 -3.97
N SER A 341 -14.44 -13.91 -4.78
CA SER A 341 -13.04 -13.52 -4.93
C SER A 341 -12.87 -12.39 -5.95
N ALA A 342 -11.88 -11.53 -5.73
CA ALA A 342 -11.48 -10.52 -6.71
C ALA A 342 -11.13 -11.17 -8.06
N THR A 343 -10.53 -12.36 -8.05
CA THR A 343 -10.24 -13.11 -9.27
C THR A 343 -11.51 -13.34 -10.10
N SER A 344 -12.60 -13.82 -9.50
CA SER A 344 -13.86 -14.02 -10.23
C SER A 344 -14.57 -12.71 -10.61
N LEU A 345 -14.26 -11.60 -9.93
CA LEU A 345 -14.80 -10.28 -10.24
C LEU A 345 -14.17 -9.71 -11.52
N PHE A 346 -12.83 -9.76 -11.62
CA PHE A 346 -12.07 -9.16 -12.71
C PHE A 346 -11.79 -10.11 -13.89
N PHE A 347 -11.85 -11.42 -13.65
CA PHE A 347 -11.63 -12.47 -14.65
C PHE A 347 -12.83 -13.43 -14.70
N GLU A 348 -12.96 -14.17 -15.80
CA GLU A 348 -13.99 -15.20 -15.92
C GLU A 348 -13.41 -16.54 -15.45
N SER A 349 -13.71 -16.92 -14.21
CA SER A 349 -13.22 -18.17 -13.62
C SER A 349 -14.21 -19.32 -13.80
N MET A 350 -13.74 -20.53 -14.09
CA MET A 350 -14.53 -21.75 -13.99
C MET A 350 -13.76 -22.82 -13.21
N PRO A 351 -14.34 -23.41 -12.14
CA PRO A 351 -13.62 -24.37 -11.34
C PRO A 351 -13.46 -25.72 -12.05
N TYR A 352 -12.36 -26.41 -11.78
CA TYR A 352 -12.29 -27.87 -11.91
C TYR A 352 -12.42 -28.52 -10.53
N ARG A 353 -12.75 -29.81 -10.48
CA ARG A 353 -13.19 -30.49 -9.26
C ARG A 353 -12.46 -31.79 -9.01
N VAL A 354 -12.62 -32.31 -7.80
CA VAL A 354 -12.23 -33.68 -7.48
C VAL A 354 -13.38 -34.64 -7.78
N ASN A 355 -13.04 -35.90 -8.04
CA ASN A 355 -13.99 -36.99 -8.08
C ASN A 355 -14.43 -37.31 -6.64
N PRO A 356 -15.72 -37.13 -6.29
CA PRO A 356 -16.19 -37.22 -4.90
C PRO A 356 -16.04 -38.62 -4.29
N ASN A 357 -15.93 -39.67 -5.12
CA ASN A 357 -15.77 -41.04 -4.64
C ASN A 357 -14.31 -41.36 -4.26
N THR A 358 -13.34 -40.68 -4.87
CA THR A 358 -11.91 -40.96 -4.66
C THR A 358 -11.18 -39.84 -3.93
N GLY A 359 -11.77 -38.65 -3.90
CA GLY A 359 -11.13 -37.42 -3.41
C GLY A 359 -9.97 -36.94 -4.31
N LEU A 360 -9.77 -37.52 -5.50
CA LEU A 360 -8.69 -37.16 -6.41
C LEU A 360 -9.16 -36.17 -7.48
N ILE A 361 -8.29 -35.28 -7.97
CA ILE A 361 -8.63 -34.37 -9.06
C ILE A 361 -9.09 -35.18 -10.28
N ASP A 362 -10.25 -34.80 -10.85
CA ASP A 362 -10.78 -35.42 -12.05
C ASP A 362 -10.17 -34.76 -13.29
N TYR A 363 -8.99 -35.24 -13.69
CA TYR A 363 -8.25 -34.70 -14.83
C TYR A 363 -8.97 -34.87 -16.16
N ASP A 364 -9.80 -35.90 -16.30
CA ASP A 364 -10.53 -36.17 -17.53
C ASP A 364 -11.71 -35.19 -17.68
N LEU A 365 -12.42 -34.93 -16.58
CA LEU A 365 -13.45 -33.88 -16.56
C LEU A 365 -12.84 -32.48 -16.72
N LEU A 366 -11.68 -32.22 -16.10
CA LEU A 366 -10.93 -30.98 -16.32
C LEU A 366 -10.60 -30.81 -17.81
N GLU A 367 -10.11 -31.85 -18.49
CA GLU A 367 -9.80 -31.79 -19.92
C GLU A 367 -11.04 -31.46 -20.75
N GLN A 368 -12.14 -32.20 -20.54
CA GLN A 368 -13.41 -31.99 -21.26
C GLN A 368 -13.90 -30.55 -21.09
N ASN A 369 -13.91 -30.05 -19.85
CA ASN A 369 -14.36 -28.71 -19.52
C ASN A 369 -13.43 -27.64 -20.06
N ALA A 370 -12.11 -27.84 -20.05
CA ALA A 370 -11.15 -26.89 -20.60
C ALA A 370 -11.30 -26.72 -22.12
N LEU A 371 -11.60 -27.80 -22.85
CA LEU A 371 -11.86 -27.73 -24.29
C LEU A 371 -13.12 -26.93 -24.64
N LEU A 372 -14.14 -26.97 -23.78
CA LEU A 372 -15.37 -26.20 -23.92
C LEU A 372 -15.20 -24.74 -23.48
N PHE A 373 -14.60 -24.54 -22.30
CA PHE A 373 -14.47 -23.23 -21.68
C PHE A 373 -13.35 -22.38 -22.28
N ARG A 374 -12.34 -23.00 -22.90
CA ARG A 374 -11.20 -22.31 -23.55
C ARG A 374 -10.51 -21.32 -22.60
N PRO A 375 -9.95 -21.80 -21.47
CA PRO A 375 -9.21 -20.93 -20.57
C PRO A 375 -7.95 -20.37 -21.25
N LYS A 376 -7.58 -19.14 -20.90
CA LYS A 376 -6.24 -18.61 -21.18
C LYS A 376 -5.21 -19.19 -20.20
N LEU A 377 -5.63 -19.55 -18.99
CA LEU A 377 -4.75 -20.01 -17.92
C LEU A 377 -5.41 -21.08 -17.05
N ILE A 378 -4.71 -22.17 -16.78
CA ILE A 378 -5.10 -23.21 -15.83
C ILE A 378 -4.11 -23.18 -14.66
N ILE A 379 -4.65 -23.12 -13.44
CA ILE A 379 -3.88 -23.06 -12.20
C ILE A 379 -3.76 -24.47 -11.65
N ALA A 380 -2.52 -24.94 -11.45
CA ALA A 380 -2.20 -26.13 -10.67
C ALA A 380 -1.72 -25.67 -9.29
N GLY A 381 -2.67 -25.47 -8.37
CA GLY A 381 -2.43 -24.95 -7.03
C GLY A 381 -3.49 -25.46 -6.06
N ILE A 382 -3.09 -25.67 -4.81
CA ILE A 382 -3.93 -26.29 -3.78
C ILE A 382 -3.68 -25.64 -2.41
N SER A 383 -4.71 -25.61 -1.57
CA SER A 383 -4.60 -25.25 -0.15
C SER A 383 -4.92 -26.43 0.77
N CYS A 384 -5.88 -27.27 0.39
CA CYS A 384 -6.28 -28.43 1.19
C CYS A 384 -6.45 -29.68 0.31
N TYR A 385 -5.33 -30.21 -0.20
CA TYR A 385 -5.31 -31.44 -1.00
C TYR A 385 -4.10 -32.30 -0.60
N ALA A 386 -4.35 -33.56 -0.24
CA ALA A 386 -3.35 -34.40 0.43
C ALA A 386 -2.41 -35.16 -0.54
N GLN A 387 -2.68 -35.12 -1.84
CA GLN A 387 -1.92 -35.84 -2.88
C GLN A 387 -1.07 -34.88 -3.72
N LEU A 388 -0.09 -35.43 -4.43
CA LEU A 388 0.70 -34.66 -5.39
C LEU A 388 -0.10 -34.37 -6.66
N LEU A 389 0.14 -33.21 -7.27
CA LEU A 389 -0.46 -32.83 -8.55
C LEU A 389 0.26 -33.51 -9.73
N ASP A 390 -0.49 -33.95 -10.73
CA ASP A 390 0.06 -34.46 -11.98
C ASP A 390 0.31 -33.30 -12.95
N TYR A 391 1.45 -32.63 -12.78
CA TYR A 391 1.85 -31.51 -13.63
C TYR A 391 1.99 -31.89 -15.11
N LYS A 392 2.32 -33.15 -15.40
CA LYS A 392 2.40 -33.63 -16.78
C LYS A 392 1.01 -33.63 -17.40
N ARG A 393 0.01 -34.17 -16.70
CA ARG A 393 -1.37 -34.17 -17.16
C ARG A 393 -1.93 -32.76 -17.31
N PHE A 394 -1.67 -31.86 -16.37
CA PHE A 394 -2.02 -30.44 -16.50
C PHE A 394 -1.41 -29.81 -17.75
N ARG A 395 -0.12 -30.04 -18.02
CA ARG A 395 0.58 -29.50 -19.20
C ARG A 395 -0.05 -30.01 -20.49
N GLU A 396 -0.32 -31.31 -20.59
CA GLU A 396 -0.98 -31.91 -21.74
C GLU A 396 -2.35 -31.27 -22.03
N ILE A 397 -3.16 -31.01 -21.00
CA ILE A 397 -4.46 -30.34 -21.13
C ILE A 397 -4.29 -28.90 -21.61
N CYS A 398 -3.34 -28.17 -21.01
CA CYS A 398 -3.04 -26.79 -21.39
C CYS A 398 -2.59 -26.70 -22.86
N ASP A 399 -1.74 -27.63 -23.32
CA ASP A 399 -1.28 -27.68 -24.72
C ASP A 399 -2.43 -27.94 -25.71
N LYS A 400 -3.39 -28.80 -25.34
CA LYS A 400 -4.56 -29.09 -26.19
C LYS A 400 -5.50 -27.90 -26.33
N CYS A 401 -5.70 -27.10 -25.29
CA CYS A 401 -6.61 -25.94 -25.31
C CYS A 401 -5.91 -24.62 -25.64
N GLY A 402 -4.58 -24.58 -25.70
CA GLY A 402 -3.79 -23.37 -25.91
C GLY A 402 -3.67 -22.48 -24.68
N ALA A 403 -3.81 -23.05 -23.48
CA ALA A 403 -3.73 -22.33 -22.21
C ALA A 403 -2.31 -22.30 -21.63
N PHE A 404 -2.04 -21.32 -20.78
CA PHE A 404 -0.90 -21.31 -19.90
C PHE A 404 -1.14 -22.21 -18.69
N LEU A 405 -0.07 -22.86 -18.21
CA LEU A 405 -0.08 -23.59 -16.95
C LEU A 405 0.61 -22.71 -15.91
N MET A 406 -0.10 -22.38 -14.83
CA MET A 406 0.45 -21.69 -13.68
C MET A 406 0.49 -22.63 -12.50
N ALA A 407 1.67 -22.88 -11.94
CA ALA A 407 1.80 -23.61 -10.70
C ALA A 407 1.89 -22.62 -9.53
N ASP A 408 0.92 -22.67 -8.62
CA ASP A 408 0.93 -21.88 -7.38
C ASP A 408 1.82 -22.57 -6.33
N MET A 409 3.11 -22.70 -6.68
CA MET A 409 4.19 -23.26 -5.87
C MET A 409 5.60 -22.76 -6.30
N ALA A 410 5.64 -21.70 -7.13
CA ALA A 410 6.80 -20.99 -7.69
C ALA A 410 7.77 -21.74 -8.64
N HIS A 411 7.64 -21.51 -9.95
CA HIS A 411 8.68 -21.04 -10.91
C HIS A 411 8.05 -20.86 -12.31
N ILE A 412 8.45 -19.84 -13.07
CA ILE A 412 7.95 -19.57 -14.44
C ILE A 412 9.08 -19.50 -15.47
N ALA A 413 9.23 -20.55 -16.27
CA ALA A 413 9.97 -20.50 -17.52
C ALA A 413 9.21 -21.31 -18.57
N GLY A 414 8.56 -20.62 -19.52
CA GLY A 414 7.77 -21.24 -20.58
C GLY A 414 8.45 -21.10 -21.93
N VAL A 415 8.60 -22.20 -22.65
CA VAL A 415 9.02 -22.20 -24.07
C VAL A 415 7.78 -21.90 -24.92
N LYS A 416 7.85 -20.85 -25.74
CA LYS A 416 6.79 -20.43 -26.68
C LYS A 416 6.77 -21.28 -27.95
N SER A 417 7.94 -21.58 -28.50
CA SER A 417 8.08 -22.41 -29.70
C SER A 417 9.49 -22.96 -29.81
N ILE A 418 9.62 -24.11 -30.49
CA ILE A 418 10.91 -24.67 -30.89
C ILE A 418 10.96 -24.62 -32.41
N ASN A 419 11.97 -23.98 -32.98
CA ASN A 419 12.13 -23.94 -34.43
C ASN A 419 12.71 -25.27 -34.97
N ASN A 420 12.73 -25.43 -36.29
CA ASN A 420 13.21 -26.64 -36.96
C ASN A 420 14.71 -26.96 -36.70
N LYS A 421 15.46 -26.05 -36.05
CA LYS A 421 16.86 -26.22 -35.64
C LYS A 421 17.01 -26.56 -34.15
N GLY A 422 15.90 -26.69 -33.41
CA GLY A 422 15.91 -26.96 -31.97
C GLY A 422 16.07 -25.72 -31.08
N GLU A 423 16.08 -24.51 -31.64
CA GLU A 423 16.22 -23.27 -30.87
C GLU A 423 14.88 -22.90 -30.23
N LYS A 424 14.92 -22.55 -28.94
CA LYS A 424 13.75 -22.26 -28.12
C LYS A 424 13.48 -20.75 -28.11
N THR A 425 12.31 -20.34 -28.57
CA THR A 425 11.77 -19.01 -28.30
C THR A 425 11.02 -19.08 -26.97
N PHE A 426 11.32 -18.21 -26.02
CA PHE A 426 10.63 -18.15 -24.73
C PHE A 426 9.48 -17.13 -24.75
N TYR A 427 8.52 -17.28 -23.85
CA TYR A 427 7.51 -16.24 -23.61
C TYR A 427 8.16 -15.06 -22.89
N ASP A 428 7.80 -13.84 -23.29
CA ASP A 428 8.13 -12.62 -22.54
C ASP A 428 7.11 -12.44 -21.39
N PHE A 429 7.26 -13.25 -20.35
CA PHE A 429 6.50 -13.10 -19.12
C PHE A 429 7.15 -12.10 -18.17
N GLU A 430 8.47 -11.97 -18.23
CA GLU A 430 9.24 -11.12 -17.31
C GLU A 430 8.82 -9.66 -17.41
N SER A 431 8.82 -9.08 -18.61
CA SER A 431 8.44 -7.67 -18.78
C SER A 431 6.99 -7.42 -18.36
N LYS A 432 6.07 -8.31 -18.74
CA LYS A 432 4.64 -8.18 -18.43
C LYS A 432 4.35 -8.29 -16.94
N ILE A 433 4.93 -9.28 -16.27
CA ILE A 433 4.73 -9.50 -14.83
C ILE A 433 5.38 -8.38 -14.05
N ASN A 434 6.61 -7.99 -14.38
CA ASN A 434 7.28 -6.87 -13.72
C ASN A 434 6.45 -5.59 -13.85
N SER A 435 5.95 -5.27 -15.05
CA SER A 435 5.08 -4.10 -15.28
C SER A 435 3.76 -4.16 -14.51
N ALA A 436 3.16 -5.36 -14.40
CA ALA A 436 1.93 -5.56 -13.63
C ALA A 436 2.16 -5.41 -12.12
N VAL A 437 3.32 -5.84 -11.61
CA VAL A 437 3.70 -5.61 -10.22
C VAL A 437 3.95 -4.12 -9.99
N PHE A 438 4.86 -3.52 -10.75
CA PHE A 438 5.19 -2.09 -10.69
C PHE A 438 5.37 -1.53 -12.10
N PRO A 439 4.73 -0.40 -12.45
CA PRO A 439 3.87 0.44 -11.63
C PRO A 439 2.39 -0.01 -11.61
N GLY A 440 2.07 -1.22 -12.07
CA GLY A 440 0.69 -1.65 -12.28
C GLY A 440 -0.16 -1.76 -11.01
N LEU A 441 0.28 -2.57 -10.04
CA LEU A 441 -0.52 -2.91 -8.85
C LEU A 441 0.11 -2.45 -7.53
N GLN A 442 1.41 -2.18 -7.51
CA GLN A 442 2.18 -1.88 -6.31
C GLN A 442 3.01 -0.60 -6.49
N GLY A 443 3.34 0.05 -5.37
CA GLY A 443 4.23 1.21 -5.27
C GLY A 443 5.66 0.80 -4.85
N GLY A 444 6.16 1.39 -3.77
CA GLY A 444 7.52 1.15 -3.28
C GLY A 444 7.76 -0.29 -2.79
N PRO A 445 8.93 -0.90 -3.08
CA PRO A 445 9.24 -2.26 -2.63
C PRO A 445 9.56 -2.31 -1.12
N HIS A 446 9.13 -3.39 -0.47
CA HIS A 446 9.38 -3.61 0.96
C HIS A 446 10.75 -4.29 1.17
N ASN A 447 11.82 -3.50 1.11
CA ASN A 447 13.21 -3.99 1.11
C ASN A 447 13.58 -4.86 2.33
N HIS A 448 13.03 -4.59 3.51
CA HIS A 448 13.22 -5.41 4.71
C HIS A 448 12.68 -6.84 4.52
N SER A 449 11.52 -6.98 3.85
CA SER A 449 10.92 -8.28 3.54
C SER A 449 11.73 -9.02 2.48
N ILE A 450 12.22 -8.32 1.46
CA ILE A 450 13.11 -8.90 0.44
C ILE A 450 14.38 -9.46 1.10
N ALA A 451 14.97 -8.73 2.04
CA ALA A 451 16.14 -9.20 2.78
C ALA A 451 15.83 -10.44 3.64
N ALA A 452 14.69 -10.46 4.34
CA ALA A 452 14.26 -11.63 5.12
C ALA A 452 14.01 -12.87 4.23
N ILE A 453 13.36 -12.69 3.07
CA ILE A 453 13.16 -13.75 2.07
C ILE A 453 14.50 -14.27 1.57
N ALA A 454 15.48 -13.40 1.29
CA ALA A 454 16.82 -13.84 0.88
C ALA A 454 17.49 -14.73 1.94
N VAL A 455 17.30 -14.43 3.23
CA VAL A 455 17.77 -15.28 4.33
C VAL A 455 17.03 -16.62 4.37
N ALA A 456 15.71 -16.62 4.23
CA ALA A 456 14.92 -17.86 4.18
C ALA A 456 15.33 -18.73 2.99
N LEU A 457 15.49 -18.15 1.80
CA LEU A 457 15.96 -18.85 0.60
C LEU A 457 17.34 -19.48 0.84
N LYS A 458 18.26 -18.75 1.49
CA LYS A 458 19.57 -19.30 1.86
C LYS A 458 19.44 -20.48 2.83
N GLN A 459 18.51 -20.42 3.79
CA GLN A 459 18.24 -21.54 4.71
C GLN A 459 17.66 -22.74 3.97
N CYS A 460 16.79 -22.54 2.98
CA CYS A 460 16.22 -23.62 2.17
C CYS A 460 17.26 -24.38 1.34
N LEU A 461 18.43 -23.78 1.08
CA LEU A 461 19.53 -24.42 0.35
C LEU A 461 20.41 -25.32 1.23
N THR A 462 20.20 -25.38 2.54
CA THR A 462 21.03 -26.21 3.43
C THR A 462 20.52 -27.64 3.54
N ASN A 463 21.41 -28.58 3.84
CA ASN A 463 21.05 -29.98 4.01
C ASN A 463 20.10 -30.20 5.19
N GLU A 464 20.25 -29.42 6.26
CA GLU A 464 19.39 -29.48 7.44
C GLU A 464 17.94 -29.15 7.09
N PHE A 465 17.71 -28.22 6.16
CA PHE A 465 16.36 -27.89 5.68
C PHE A 465 15.76 -29.01 4.82
N VAL A 466 16.58 -29.70 4.02
CA VAL A 466 16.17 -30.89 3.26
C VAL A 466 15.77 -32.02 4.21
N GLU A 467 16.58 -32.27 5.24
CA GLU A 467 16.27 -33.26 6.29
C GLU A 467 14.99 -32.91 7.05
N TYR A 468 14.82 -31.64 7.44
CA TYR A 468 13.58 -31.12 8.03
C TYR A 468 12.37 -31.38 7.13
N SER A 469 12.49 -31.12 5.82
CA SER A 469 11.42 -31.36 4.84
C SER A 469 11.06 -32.84 4.72
N HIS A 470 12.05 -33.74 4.73
CA HIS A 470 11.79 -35.19 4.79
C HIS A 470 11.11 -35.60 6.09
N GLN A 471 11.48 -35.00 7.21
CA GLN A 471 10.89 -35.28 8.51
C GLN A 471 9.42 -34.83 8.57
N ILE A 472 9.05 -33.71 7.94
CA ILE A 472 7.66 -33.26 7.79
C ILE A 472 6.81 -34.35 7.11
N LEU A 473 7.26 -34.85 5.96
CA LEU A 473 6.53 -35.88 5.21
C LEU A 473 6.42 -37.19 5.99
N LYS A 474 7.48 -37.57 6.71
CA LYS A 474 7.48 -38.75 7.57
C LYS A 474 6.46 -38.61 8.70
N ASN A 475 6.44 -37.45 9.37
CA ASN A 475 5.49 -37.17 10.45
C ASN A 475 4.04 -37.19 9.96
N ALA A 476 3.75 -36.55 8.81
CA ALA A 476 2.42 -36.53 8.23
C ALA A 476 1.91 -37.95 7.91
N LYS A 477 2.76 -38.81 7.33
CA LYS A 477 2.41 -40.22 7.08
C LYS A 477 2.14 -41.01 8.36
N ILE A 478 2.95 -40.81 9.39
CA ILE A 478 2.74 -41.48 10.69
C ILE A 478 1.43 -41.03 11.34
N LEU A 479 1.13 -39.72 11.28
CA LEU A 479 -0.13 -39.16 11.80
C LEU A 479 -1.33 -39.74 11.05
N ALA A 480 -1.30 -39.72 9.71
CA ALA A 480 -2.33 -40.31 8.86
C ALA A 480 -2.61 -41.77 9.22
N ASN A 481 -1.56 -42.60 9.27
CA ASN A 481 -1.67 -44.02 9.60
C ASN A 481 -2.22 -44.22 11.02
N SER A 482 -1.80 -43.39 11.98
CA SER A 482 -2.27 -43.47 13.37
C SER A 482 -3.75 -43.12 13.50
N LEU A 483 -4.23 -42.13 12.74
CA LEU A 483 -5.66 -41.77 12.67
C LEU A 483 -6.49 -42.89 12.03
N GLN A 484 -5.99 -43.49 10.95
CA GLN A 484 -6.65 -44.63 10.31
C GLN A 484 -6.71 -45.86 11.22
N ASN A 485 -5.63 -46.16 11.95
CA ASN A 485 -5.61 -47.24 12.94
C ASN A 485 -6.59 -47.01 14.10
N LYS A 486 -6.94 -45.76 14.39
CA LYS A 486 -8.00 -45.37 15.35
C LYS A 486 -9.40 -45.37 14.71
N GLY A 487 -9.52 -45.79 13.46
CA GLY A 487 -10.78 -45.93 12.74
C GLY A 487 -11.33 -44.61 12.18
N TYR A 488 -10.50 -43.60 11.96
CA TYR A 488 -10.89 -42.40 11.22
C TYR A 488 -10.67 -42.58 9.72
N THR A 489 -11.50 -41.92 8.92
CA THR A 489 -11.43 -41.97 7.45
C THR A 489 -10.68 -40.75 6.93
N LEU A 490 -9.76 -40.96 6.00
CA LEU A 490 -9.07 -39.88 5.26
C LEU A 490 -9.64 -39.80 3.85
N ILE A 491 -9.90 -38.60 3.35
CA ILE A 491 -10.60 -38.39 2.06
C ILE A 491 -9.93 -39.11 0.89
N THR A 492 -8.60 -39.10 0.83
CA THR A 492 -7.82 -39.80 -0.22
C THR A 492 -7.18 -41.10 0.28
N GLY A 493 -7.63 -41.64 1.41
CA GLY A 493 -7.08 -42.86 2.02
C GLY A 493 -5.66 -42.74 2.61
N GLY A 494 -5.08 -41.55 2.62
CA GLY A 494 -3.71 -41.30 3.10
C GLY A 494 -3.22 -39.90 2.72
N THR A 495 -1.91 -39.66 2.89
CA THR A 495 -1.24 -38.42 2.48
C THR A 495 0.10 -38.67 1.81
N GLN A 496 0.43 -37.83 0.83
CA GLN A 496 1.75 -37.71 0.21
C GLN A 496 2.42 -36.37 0.51
N THR A 497 1.75 -35.49 1.25
CA THR A 497 2.18 -34.11 1.53
C THR A 497 2.29 -33.90 3.05
N HIS A 498 2.33 -32.64 3.49
CA HIS A 498 2.45 -32.25 4.90
C HIS A 498 1.11 -32.22 5.65
N LEU A 499 -0.02 -32.43 4.96
CA LEU A 499 -1.37 -32.32 5.53
C LEU A 499 -2.19 -33.60 5.34
N CYS A 500 -3.25 -33.74 6.13
CA CYS A 500 -4.24 -34.82 6.02
C CYS A 500 -5.65 -34.23 6.12
N LEU A 501 -6.59 -34.72 5.30
CA LEU A 501 -7.99 -34.30 5.37
C LEU A 501 -8.85 -35.44 5.93
N LEU A 502 -9.44 -35.19 7.10
CA LEU A 502 -10.20 -36.17 7.87
C LEU A 502 -11.70 -36.05 7.58
N ASP A 503 -12.33 -37.17 7.23
CA ASP A 503 -13.79 -37.24 7.13
C ASP A 503 -14.39 -37.66 8.48
N LEU A 504 -15.11 -36.72 9.09
CA LEU A 504 -15.76 -36.90 10.38
C LEU A 504 -17.20 -37.44 10.27
N ARG A 505 -17.79 -37.47 9.06
CA ARG A 505 -19.17 -37.95 8.83
C ARG A 505 -19.39 -39.41 9.28
N PRO A 506 -18.47 -40.37 9.04
CA PRO A 506 -18.62 -41.76 9.52
C PRO A 506 -18.64 -41.90 11.05
N LYS A 507 -18.19 -40.88 11.79
CA LYS A 507 -18.26 -40.83 13.24
C LYS A 507 -19.43 -39.99 13.76
N HIS A 508 -20.24 -39.43 12.86
CA HIS A 508 -21.32 -38.50 13.17
C HIS A 508 -20.85 -37.28 13.99
N LEU A 509 -19.62 -36.82 13.72
CA LEU A 509 -19.03 -35.66 14.39
C LEU A 509 -19.10 -34.42 13.49
N ASP A 510 -19.39 -33.28 14.10
CA ASP A 510 -19.42 -31.98 13.43
C ASP A 510 -18.05 -31.31 13.53
N ALA A 511 -17.46 -30.95 12.38
CA ALA A 511 -16.11 -30.41 12.31
C ALA A 511 -15.96 -29.09 13.08
N ALA A 512 -16.97 -28.22 13.07
CA ALA A 512 -16.90 -26.94 13.79
C ALA A 512 -16.87 -27.13 15.31
N ARG A 513 -17.66 -28.07 15.83
CA ARG A 513 -17.59 -28.46 17.25
C ARG A 513 -16.26 -29.10 17.61
N ILE A 514 -15.74 -29.99 16.77
CA ILE A 514 -14.46 -30.67 17.04
C ILE A 514 -13.30 -29.67 17.02
N GLU A 515 -13.24 -28.77 16.04
CA GLU A 515 -12.24 -27.68 16.00
C GLU A 515 -12.25 -26.89 17.31
N HIS A 516 -13.43 -26.47 17.77
CA HIS A 516 -13.56 -25.71 19.01
C HIS A 516 -13.10 -26.51 20.24
N ILE A 517 -13.46 -27.80 20.34
CA ILE A 517 -13.03 -28.66 21.45
C ILE A 517 -11.51 -28.84 21.44
N LEU A 518 -10.90 -29.00 20.27
CA LEU A 518 -9.44 -29.14 20.13
C LEU A 518 -8.74 -27.84 20.53
N ASP A 519 -9.28 -26.68 20.14
CA ASP A 519 -8.75 -25.38 20.52
C ASP A 519 -8.78 -25.16 22.05
N LEU A 520 -9.87 -25.57 22.71
CA LEU A 520 -9.99 -25.53 24.18
C LEU A 520 -8.93 -26.38 24.92
N VAL A 521 -8.34 -27.37 24.27
CA VAL A 521 -7.24 -28.19 24.80
C VAL A 521 -5.90 -27.87 24.16
N HIS A 522 -5.76 -26.67 23.58
CA HIS A 522 -4.54 -26.16 22.95
C HIS A 522 -4.03 -27.00 21.75
N ILE A 523 -4.93 -27.68 21.04
CA ILE A 523 -4.65 -28.32 19.75
C ILE A 523 -5.28 -27.46 18.65
N VAL A 524 -4.44 -26.72 17.95
CA VAL A 524 -4.88 -25.76 16.94
C VAL A 524 -4.97 -26.46 15.59
N THR A 525 -6.16 -26.48 14.99
CA THR A 525 -6.45 -27.06 13.66
C THR A 525 -7.56 -26.25 12.99
N ASN A 526 -7.94 -26.58 11.76
CA ASN A 526 -9.01 -25.89 11.04
C ASN A 526 -10.02 -26.86 10.39
N LYS A 527 -11.32 -26.55 10.54
CA LYS A 527 -12.38 -27.22 9.76
C LYS A 527 -12.21 -26.91 8.27
N ASN A 528 -12.48 -27.93 7.45
CA ASN A 528 -12.50 -27.80 6.00
C ASN A 528 -13.72 -28.51 5.43
N THR A 529 -14.18 -28.04 4.28
CA THR A 529 -15.15 -28.77 3.45
C THR A 529 -14.50 -30.04 2.91
N CYS A 530 -15.30 -31.07 2.71
CA CYS A 530 -14.88 -32.33 2.13
C CYS A 530 -15.82 -32.68 0.95
N PRO A 531 -15.32 -33.40 -0.07
CA PRO A 531 -16.14 -33.89 -1.17
C PRO A 531 -17.32 -34.77 -0.76
#